data_AF-A0AAV9EVF1-F1
#
_entry.id   AF-A0AAV9EVF1-F1
#
_cell.length_a   1.000
_cell.length_b   1.000
_cell.length_c   1.000
_cell.angle_alpha   90.00
_cell.angle_beta   90.00
_cell.angle_gamma   90.00
#
_symmetry.space_group_name_H-M   'P 1'
#
loop_
_entity.id
_entity.type
_entity.pdbx_description
1 polymer ?
#
loop_
_entity_poly.entity_id
_entity_poly.type
_entity_poly.pdbx_seq_one_letter_code
_entity_poly.pdbx_strand_id
1 'polypeptide(L)'
;MVVRIRLSRFGCKNRPFYRVMAADSRAPRDGRHLEILGYYNPLPGQDGGKRMGINFDRVKYWLSVGAQPSDPVQRLLFRTGLLPPPPMLAMGRKGGPRDTRPIDPLTGHFITSKEPDSVEEAQDAEDKEEQTEEAQ
;
A
#
# COMPACT_ATOMS: atom_id res chain seq x y z
N MET A 1 1.62 -27.11 21.56
CA MET A 1 2.75 -26.34 21.01
C MET A 1 2.57 -26.27 19.52
N VAL A 2 2.70 -25.09 18.90
CA VAL A 2 2.50 -24.92 17.45
C VAL A 2 3.69 -24.15 16.90
N VAL A 3 4.35 -24.72 15.89
CA VAL A 3 5.43 -24.03 15.16
C VAL A 3 4.78 -23.01 14.23
N ARG A 4 5.25 -21.77 14.32
CA ARG A 4 4.84 -20.68 13.42
C ARG A 4 6.02 -20.22 12.59
N ILE A 5 5.77 -20.05 11.30
CA ILE A 5 6.70 -19.33 10.43
C ILE A 5 6.35 -17.85 10.54
N ARG A 6 7.24 -17.08 11.17
CA ARG A 6 6.99 -15.67 11.53
C ARG A 6 8.16 -14.76 11.18
N LEU A 7 7.90 -13.47 11.14
CA LEU A 7 8.92 -12.44 10.98
C LEU A 7 9.42 -11.99 12.36
N SER A 8 10.72 -11.98 12.54
CA SER A 8 11.36 -11.24 13.64
C SER A 8 11.96 -9.96 13.12
N ARG A 9 11.92 -8.94 13.96
CA ARG A 9 12.41 -7.61 13.62
C ARG A 9 13.88 -7.51 14.03
N PHE A 10 14.69 -7.15 13.07
CA PHE A 10 16.09 -6.79 13.21
C PHE A 10 16.32 -5.38 12.64
N GLY A 11 17.53 -4.87 12.82
CA GLY A 11 17.94 -3.56 12.30
C GLY A 11 17.70 -2.42 13.28
N CYS A 12 17.89 -1.21 12.78
CA CYS A 12 17.91 0.01 13.59
C CYS A 12 16.53 0.67 13.65
N LYS A 13 16.38 1.65 14.55
CA LYS A 13 15.23 2.56 14.55
C LYS A 13 15.09 3.20 13.15
N ASN A 14 13.85 3.28 12.65
CA ASN A 14 13.50 3.81 11.33
C ASN A 14 14.13 3.09 10.11
N ARG A 15 14.87 1.99 10.31
CA ARG A 15 15.39 1.14 9.23
C ARG A 15 15.18 -0.34 9.58
N PRO A 16 13.95 -0.85 9.43
CA PRO A 16 13.62 -2.23 9.81
C PRO A 16 14.17 -3.24 8.80
N PHE A 17 14.68 -4.34 9.32
CA PHE A 17 15.05 -5.54 8.57
C PHE A 17 14.31 -6.73 9.18
N TYR A 18 13.82 -7.68 8.39
CA TYR A 18 13.10 -8.84 8.93
C TYR A 18 13.79 -10.14 8.56
N ARG A 19 13.83 -11.07 9.51
CA ARG A 19 14.20 -12.47 9.26
C ARG A 19 12.96 -13.34 9.28
N VAL A 20 12.84 -14.25 8.32
CA VAL A 20 11.81 -15.28 8.28
C VAL A 20 12.31 -16.46 9.11
N MET A 21 11.61 -16.80 10.18
CA MET A 21 12.04 -17.84 11.12
C MET A 21 10.93 -18.81 11.44
N ALA A 22 11.28 -20.09 11.60
CA ALA A 22 10.44 -21.09 12.23
C ALA A 22 10.70 -21.06 13.75
N ALA A 23 9.67 -20.79 14.54
CA ALA A 23 9.77 -20.75 15.99
C ALA A 23 8.48 -21.25 16.65
N ASP A 24 8.55 -21.65 17.92
CA ASP A 24 7.34 -21.92 18.69
C ASP A 24 6.53 -20.63 18.87
N SER A 25 5.22 -20.73 18.68
CA SER A 25 4.21 -19.70 18.94
C SER A 25 4.43 -18.93 20.25
N ARG A 26 4.80 -19.61 21.35
CA ARG A 26 4.95 -19.01 22.69
C ARG A 26 6.29 -18.30 22.90
N ALA A 27 7.29 -18.57 22.06
CA ALA A 27 8.59 -17.93 22.19
C ALA A 27 8.49 -16.43 21.89
N PRO A 28 9.26 -15.56 22.56
CA PRO A 28 9.26 -14.12 22.30
C PRO A 28 9.67 -13.83 20.85
N ARG A 29 9.20 -12.70 20.29
CA ARG A 29 9.33 -12.38 18.85
C ARG A 29 10.76 -12.53 18.34
N ASP A 30 11.71 -11.97 19.07
CA ASP A 30 13.13 -11.89 18.71
C ASP A 30 14.00 -12.85 19.55
N GLY A 31 13.40 -13.88 20.15
CA GLY A 31 14.11 -14.85 20.98
C GLY A 31 14.53 -16.12 20.27
N ARG A 32 14.52 -17.24 21.02
CA ARG A 32 14.89 -18.56 20.52
C ARG A 32 13.98 -18.98 19.36
N HIS A 33 14.61 -19.38 18.27
CA HIS A 33 13.98 -19.94 17.08
C HIS A 33 14.57 -21.33 16.81
N LEU A 34 13.87 -22.11 15.97
CA LEU A 34 14.32 -23.42 15.55
C LEU A 34 15.27 -23.29 14.35
N GLU A 35 14.86 -22.50 13.35
CA GLU A 35 15.60 -22.33 12.10
C GLU A 35 15.33 -20.97 11.46
N ILE A 36 16.36 -20.39 10.83
CA ILE A 36 16.24 -19.20 9.98
C ILE A 36 16.02 -19.66 8.54
N LEU A 37 14.86 -19.32 7.98
CA LEU A 37 14.46 -19.74 6.64
C LEU A 37 14.83 -18.71 5.57
N GLY A 38 15.03 -17.45 5.97
CA GLY A 38 15.33 -16.38 5.04
C GLY A 38 15.26 -14.99 5.65
N TYR A 39 15.15 -14.00 4.77
CA TYR A 39 15.07 -12.59 5.13
C TYR A 39 14.13 -11.81 4.21
N TYR A 40 13.69 -10.66 4.71
CA TYR A 40 12.86 -9.70 4.01
C TYR A 40 13.28 -8.27 4.37
N ASN A 41 13.64 -7.49 3.35
CA ASN A 41 13.88 -6.07 3.47
C ASN A 41 12.66 -5.30 2.90
N PRO A 42 11.91 -4.58 3.75
CA PRO A 42 10.74 -3.81 3.31
C PRO A 42 11.14 -2.51 2.59
N LEU A 43 12.36 -2.02 2.81
CA LEU A 43 12.86 -0.81 2.18
C LEU A 43 13.25 -1.11 0.74
N PRO A 44 12.79 -0.31 -0.23
CA PRO A 44 13.19 -0.47 -1.61
C PRO A 44 14.68 -0.18 -1.77
N GLY A 45 15.34 -0.96 -2.63
CA GLY A 45 16.69 -0.64 -3.09
C GLY A 45 16.69 0.50 -4.12
N GLN A 46 17.85 0.79 -4.71
CA GLN A 46 17.97 1.74 -5.82
C GLN A 46 17.08 1.35 -7.01
N ASP A 47 16.90 0.05 -7.22
CA ASP A 47 16.06 -0.54 -8.27
C ASP A 47 14.55 -0.39 -8.01
N GLY A 48 14.14 0.21 -6.89
CA GLY A 48 12.74 0.31 -6.47
C GLY A 48 12.12 -1.00 -5.92
N GLY A 49 12.79 -2.13 -6.13
CA GLY A 49 12.37 -3.45 -5.66
C GLY A 49 12.61 -3.70 -4.17
N LYS A 50 11.66 -4.40 -3.52
CA LYS A 50 11.82 -4.92 -2.16
C LYS A 50 12.58 -6.24 -2.22
N ARG A 51 13.66 -6.36 -1.45
CA ARG A 51 14.55 -7.53 -1.49
C ARG A 51 14.10 -8.59 -0.50
N MET A 52 14.00 -9.84 -0.93
CA MET A 52 13.76 -11.00 -0.08
C MET A 52 14.53 -12.20 -0.59
N GLY A 53 15.00 -13.03 0.33
CA GLY A 53 15.63 -14.32 0.03
C GLY A 53 15.08 -15.37 0.97
N ILE A 54 14.58 -16.48 0.42
CA ILE A 54 13.96 -17.57 1.17
C ILE A 54 14.54 -18.90 0.68
N ASN A 55 14.86 -19.80 1.62
CA ASN A 55 15.19 -21.19 1.32
C ASN A 55 13.89 -21.98 1.07
N PHE A 56 13.60 -22.28 -0.20
CA PHE A 56 12.36 -22.93 -0.62
C PHE A 56 12.20 -24.34 -0.06
N ASP A 57 13.28 -25.12 0.01
CA ASP A 57 13.22 -26.53 0.42
C ASP A 57 12.86 -26.66 1.90
N ARG A 58 13.48 -25.80 2.73
CA ARG A 58 13.22 -25.76 4.16
C ARG A 58 11.82 -25.24 4.47
N VAL A 59 11.35 -24.22 3.75
CA VAL A 59 9.97 -23.74 3.92
C VAL A 59 8.95 -24.83 3.58
N LYS A 60 9.14 -25.55 2.46
CA LYS A 60 8.26 -26.66 2.08
C LYS A 60 8.22 -27.74 3.15
N TYR A 61 9.37 -28.11 3.71
CA TYR A 61 9.45 -29.05 4.83
C TYR A 61 8.66 -28.57 6.07
N TRP A 62 8.82 -27.33 6.48
CA TRP A 62 8.09 -26.82 7.65
C TRP A 62 6.59 -26.75 7.40
N LEU A 63 6.17 -26.39 6.19
CA LEU A 63 4.75 -26.44 5.80
C LEU A 63 4.21 -27.87 5.81
N SER A 64 4.97 -28.87 5.35
CA SER A 64 4.54 -30.28 5.37
C SER A 64 4.43 -30.85 6.78
N VAL A 65 5.25 -30.37 7.72
CA VAL A 65 5.18 -30.72 9.15
C VAL A 65 4.00 -30.03 9.85
N GLY A 66 3.28 -29.13 9.16
CA GLY A 66 2.11 -28.42 9.69
C GLY A 66 2.43 -27.09 10.37
N ALA A 67 3.60 -26.51 10.10
CA ALA A 67 3.92 -25.17 10.58
C ALA A 67 2.97 -24.13 9.97
N GLN A 68 2.40 -23.27 10.82
CA GLN A 68 1.43 -22.27 10.39
C GLN A 68 2.14 -20.93 10.10
N PRO A 69 2.11 -20.42 8.85
CA PRO A 69 2.65 -19.10 8.55
C PRO A 69 1.80 -17.99 9.18
N SER A 70 2.40 -16.85 9.52
CA SER A 70 1.65 -15.64 9.87
C SER A 70 1.19 -14.88 8.62
N ASP A 71 0.16 -14.04 8.74
CA ASP A 71 -0.41 -13.27 7.61
C ASP A 71 0.63 -12.53 6.74
N PRO A 72 1.62 -11.79 7.28
CA PRO A 72 2.63 -11.15 6.44
C PRO A 72 3.55 -12.17 5.75
N VAL A 73 3.85 -13.30 6.40
CA VAL A 73 4.62 -14.39 5.79
C VAL A 73 3.83 -15.07 4.68
N GLN A 74 2.51 -15.27 4.86
CA GLN A 74 1.65 -15.82 3.83
C GLN A 74 1.65 -14.92 2.58
N ARG A 75 1.64 -13.58 2.74
CA ARG A 75 1.79 -12.64 1.61
C ARG A 75 3.15 -12.76 0.92
N LEU A 76 4.23 -12.99 1.69
CA LEU A 76 5.57 -13.20 1.14
C LEU A 76 5.63 -14.52 0.34
N LEU A 77 5.11 -15.60 0.90
CA LEU A 77 5.08 -16.92 0.26
C LEU A 77 4.16 -16.97 -0.97
N PHE A 78 3.07 -16.20 -0.95
CA PHE A 78 2.23 -16.00 -2.13
C PHE A 78 3.00 -15.31 -3.26
N ARG A 79 3.74 -14.24 -2.96
CA ARG A 79 4.57 -13.54 -3.98
C ARG A 79 5.65 -14.43 -4.57
N THR A 80 6.13 -15.42 -3.82
CA THR A 80 7.10 -16.41 -4.33
C THR A 80 6.45 -17.60 -5.04
N GLY A 81 5.12 -17.67 -5.10
CA GLY A 81 4.39 -18.75 -5.77
C GLY A 81 4.28 -20.06 -4.97
N LEU A 82 4.55 -20.06 -3.66
CA LEU A 82 4.49 -21.26 -2.82
C LEU A 82 3.10 -21.54 -2.25
N LEU A 83 2.32 -20.49 -1.99
CA LEU A 83 0.99 -20.60 -1.38
C LEU A 83 -0.05 -19.89 -2.25
N PRO A 84 -1.33 -20.31 -2.18
CA PRO A 84 -2.42 -19.59 -2.83
C PRO A 84 -2.61 -18.19 -2.23
N PRO A 85 -3.28 -17.27 -2.95
CA PRO A 85 -3.57 -15.94 -2.44
C PRO A 85 -4.35 -16.04 -1.13
N PRO A 86 -3.96 -15.30 -0.08
CA PRO A 86 -4.76 -15.24 1.13
C PRO A 86 -6.12 -14.58 0.84
N PRO A 87 -7.21 -14.99 1.52
CA PRO A 87 -8.56 -14.55 1.21
C PRO A 87 -8.74 -13.02 1.28
N MET A 88 -7.96 -12.34 2.14
CA MET A 88 -7.98 -10.88 2.25
C MET A 88 -7.41 -10.17 1.01
N LEU A 89 -6.58 -10.82 0.20
CA LEU A 89 -5.99 -10.23 -1.01
C LEU A 89 -6.89 -10.39 -2.25
N ALA A 90 -7.91 -11.25 -2.17
CA ALA A 90 -8.85 -11.48 -3.27
C ALA A 90 -9.68 -10.22 -3.58
N MET A 91 -9.90 -9.36 -2.58
CA MET A 91 -10.59 -8.08 -2.74
C MET A 91 -9.56 -6.95 -2.82
N GLY A 92 -9.07 -6.66 -4.03
CA GLY A 92 -8.32 -5.43 -4.28
C GLY A 92 -9.19 -4.21 -3.94
N ARG A 93 -8.57 -3.08 -3.58
CA ARG A 93 -9.29 -1.80 -3.53
C ARG A 93 -9.91 -1.59 -4.92
N LYS A 94 -11.22 -1.75 -5.04
CA LYS A 94 -12.02 -1.23 -6.18
C LYS A 94 -12.12 0.31 -6.08
N GLY A 95 -11.04 0.97 -5.70
CA GLY A 95 -10.94 2.42 -5.82
C GLY A 95 -10.25 2.66 -7.14
N GLY A 96 -10.90 3.40 -8.04
CA GLY A 96 -10.27 3.93 -9.24
C GLY A 96 -9.04 4.79 -8.90
N PRO A 97 -8.51 5.57 -9.86
CA PRO A 97 -7.46 6.54 -9.55
C PRO A 97 -7.84 7.34 -8.29
N ARG A 98 -6.92 7.44 -7.33
CA ARG A 98 -7.14 8.26 -6.13
C ARG A 98 -7.44 9.67 -6.62
N ASP A 99 -8.51 10.29 -6.14
CA ASP A 99 -8.80 11.67 -6.50
C ASP A 99 -7.66 12.55 -5.95
N THR A 100 -6.77 13.01 -6.84
CA THR A 100 -5.60 13.85 -6.52
C THR A 100 -5.88 15.33 -6.72
N ARG A 101 -7.15 15.71 -6.89
CA ARG A 101 -7.53 17.13 -7.02
C ARG A 101 -7.02 17.90 -5.79
N PRO A 102 -6.39 19.07 -6.00
CA PRO A 102 -6.01 19.95 -4.91
C PRO A 102 -7.24 20.32 -4.08
N ILE A 103 -7.08 20.28 -2.76
CA ILE A 103 -8.12 20.64 -1.80
C ILE A 103 -7.70 21.96 -1.17
N ASP A 104 -8.63 22.91 -1.06
CA ASP A 104 -8.37 24.17 -0.37
C ASP A 104 -8.12 23.95 1.13
N PRO A 105 -7.04 24.50 1.71
CA PRO A 105 -6.66 24.24 3.09
C PRO A 105 -7.62 24.83 4.12
N LEU A 106 -8.45 25.81 3.74
CA LEU A 106 -9.38 26.49 4.65
C LEU A 106 -10.82 25.92 4.55
N THR A 107 -11.26 25.58 3.34
CA THR A 107 -12.64 25.17 3.03
C THR A 107 -12.81 23.66 2.86
N GLY A 108 -11.73 22.91 2.62
CA GLY A 108 -11.80 21.46 2.41
C GLY A 108 -12.58 21.04 1.16
N HIS A 109 -12.90 21.98 0.28
CA HIS A 109 -13.57 21.73 -0.99
C HIS A 109 -12.54 21.45 -2.08
N PHE A 110 -12.94 20.62 -3.04
CA PHE A 110 -12.12 20.37 -4.23
C PHE A 110 -12.08 21.64 -5.08
N ILE A 111 -10.88 22.06 -5.47
CA ILE A 111 -10.70 23.09 -6.47
C ILE A 111 -11.13 22.48 -7.80
N THR A 112 -12.43 22.52 -8.05
CA THR A 112 -12.97 22.36 -9.39
C THR A 112 -12.69 23.70 -10.06
N SER A 113 -11.76 23.72 -11.02
CA SER A 113 -11.69 24.81 -11.98
C SER A 113 -13.01 24.79 -12.76
N LYS A 114 -14.04 25.43 -12.21
CA LYS A 114 -15.28 25.69 -12.92
C LYS A 114 -14.92 26.65 -14.07
N GLU A 115 -15.28 26.21 -15.27
CA GLU A 115 -15.16 26.96 -16.52
C GLU A 115 -15.78 28.37 -16.42
N PRO A 116 -15.28 29.32 -17.24
CA PRO A 116 -15.52 30.75 -17.13
C PRO A 116 -16.83 31.18 -17.79
N ASP A 117 -17.99 30.91 -17.20
CA ASP A 117 -19.28 31.40 -17.75
C ASP A 117 -20.17 31.92 -16.61
N SER A 118 -20.16 33.24 -16.39
CA SER A 118 -21.30 34.02 -15.85
C SER A 118 -20.99 35.51 -15.56
N VAL A 119 -19.87 36.07 -16.02
CA VAL A 119 -19.57 37.51 -15.83
C VAL A 119 -19.46 38.27 -17.15
N GLU A 120 -19.16 37.61 -18.28
CA GLU A 120 -19.06 38.28 -19.59
C GLU A 120 -20.43 38.49 -20.28
N GLU A 121 -21.42 37.62 -20.09
CA GLU A 121 -22.76 37.80 -20.71
C GLU A 121 -23.59 38.95 -20.11
N ALA A 122 -23.21 39.50 -18.96
CA ALA A 122 -23.91 40.63 -18.35
C ALA A 122 -23.44 41.99 -18.90
N GLN A 123 -22.24 42.05 -19.48
CA GLN A 123 -21.66 43.31 -19.99
C GLN A 123 -22.08 43.57 -21.45
N ASP A 124 -22.27 42.53 -22.25
CA ASP A 124 -22.71 42.66 -23.66
C ASP A 124 -24.19 43.06 -23.82
N ALA A 125 -24.97 43.02 -22.75
CA ALA A 125 -26.38 43.43 -22.74
C ALA A 125 -26.56 44.93 -22.43
N GLU A 126 -25.70 45.51 -21.58
CA GLU A 126 -25.77 46.93 -21.20
C GLU A 126 -25.27 47.84 -22.35
N ASP A 127 -24.24 47.42 -23.10
CA ASP A 127 -23.69 48.20 -24.23
C ASP A 127 -24.63 48.29 -25.46
N LYS A 128 -25.67 47.44 -25.53
CA LYS A 128 -26.66 47.46 -26.63
C LYS A 128 -27.85 48.38 -26.34
N GLU A 129 -28.18 48.65 -25.08
CA GLU A 129 -29.27 49.56 -24.74
C GLU A 129 -28.83 51.03 -24.88
N GLU A 130 -27.59 51.39 -24.50
CA GLU A 130 -27.08 52.76 -24.66
C GLU A 130 -26.93 53.20 -26.13
N GLN A 131 -26.58 52.30 -27.05
CA GLN A 131 -26.45 52.64 -28.48
C GLN A 131 -27.80 52.81 -29.20
N THR A 132 -28.92 52.38 -28.59
CA THR A 132 -30.26 52.52 -29.18
C THR A 132 -30.94 53.83 -28.77
N GLU A 133 -30.54 54.44 -27.64
CA GLU A 133 -31.05 55.73 -27.17
C GLU A 133 -30.33 56.95 -27.77
N GLU A 134 -29.07 56.84 -28.21
CA GLU A 134 -28.36 57.96 -28.86
C GLU A 134 -28.71 58.17 -30.36
N ALA A 135 -29.58 57.35 -30.94
CA ALA A 135 -29.93 57.39 -32.37
C ALA A 135 -31.38 57.84 -32.69
N GLN A 136 -32.09 58.48 -31.75
CA GLN A 136 -33.40 59.13 -31.99
C GLN A 136 -33.36 60.64 -31.80
#